data_AF-A0ABD1Z3H4-F1
#
_entry.id   AF-A0ABD1Z3H4-F1
#
_cell.length_a   1.000
_cell.length_b   1.000
_cell.length_c   1.000
_cell.angle_alpha   90.00
_cell.angle_beta   90.00
_cell.angle_gamma   90.00
#
_symmetry.space_group_name_H-M   'P 1'
#
loop_
_entity.id
_entity.type
_entity.pdbx_description
1 polymer ?
#
loop_
_entity_poly.entity_id
_entity_poly.type
_entity_poly.pdbx_seq_one_letter_code
_entity_poly.pdbx_strand_id
1 'polypeptide(L)'
;MEGSVRRGNLSLSSNGNSEDGAPGVNQKDETERPPLELTGWSFLALLVVWSLVVGWKLWQGQTYLWPVVYSCVFFEIVNKVLSFIVSLQPGFLSGLKAKHVDNFVNTGVSLVHSTTISIAVLMLVYEEAAKRGLASMWKHEALTQNAWPGALTVLAVSCGYFAYDQWDMIRRRLYKPESPSLLTHHLVLLTCFAVALFKNSCINYLILTLVCELHSIFLHVRKVSVLAGASRAWCTMLRIEWELNWITFFFARWALHIMITLKLVQDREKFEKGTVEFPLGFLGMLGLNVLNFILGQGLWKAFKRESWGKRDSAKVYED
;
A
#
# COMPACT_ATOMS: atom_id res chain seq x y z
N MET A 1 43.91 -56.46 18.67
CA MET A 1 44.89 -57.48 18.26
C MET A 1 44.14 -58.45 17.37
N GLU A 2 43.92 -58.09 16.10
CA GLU A 2 44.80 -58.34 14.94
C GLU A 2 44.76 -59.79 14.44
N GLY A 3 44.55 -59.93 13.12
CA GLY A 3 44.56 -61.18 12.35
C GLY A 3 43.41 -61.22 11.35
N SER A 4 43.36 -60.37 10.32
CA SER A 4 44.03 -60.52 9.01
C SER A 4 43.79 -61.89 8.36
N VAL A 5 42.86 -61.94 7.39
CA VAL A 5 42.78 -62.98 6.34
C VAL A 5 42.54 -62.32 4.98
N ARG A 6 43.17 -62.93 3.98
CA ARG A 6 43.60 -62.46 2.66
C ARG A 6 42.48 -62.18 1.65
N ARG A 7 42.84 -61.31 0.69
CA ARG A 7 42.24 -61.12 -0.64
C ARG A 7 42.33 -62.39 -1.51
N GLY A 8 41.37 -62.54 -2.42
CA GLY A 8 41.57 -63.25 -3.69
C GLY A 8 40.29 -63.63 -4.42
N ASN A 9 40.10 -63.04 -5.62
CA ASN A 9 39.38 -63.50 -6.84
C ASN A 9 38.56 -62.34 -7.46
N LEU A 10 39.02 -61.66 -8.52
CA LEU A 10 39.09 -62.02 -9.94
C LEU A 10 37.73 -62.33 -10.61
N SER A 11 37.21 -61.28 -11.26
CA SER A 11 36.54 -61.18 -12.58
C SER A 11 35.68 -62.35 -13.11
N LEU A 12 34.45 -62.04 -13.55
CA LEU A 12 33.98 -62.26 -14.93
C LEU A 12 32.56 -61.69 -15.19
N SER A 13 32.49 -60.85 -16.23
CA SER A 13 31.44 -60.64 -17.25
C SER A 13 30.03 -61.25 -17.07
N SER A 14 28.96 -60.46 -17.24
CA SER A 14 28.20 -60.44 -18.52
C SER A 14 26.94 -59.55 -18.49
N ASN A 15 26.74 -58.83 -19.60
CA ASN A 15 25.52 -58.37 -20.28
C ASN A 15 24.25 -57.96 -19.50
N GLY A 16 23.85 -56.71 -19.72
CA GLY A 16 22.48 -56.23 -19.62
C GLY A 16 22.31 -54.94 -20.43
N ASN A 17 21.79 -55.10 -21.65
CA ASN A 17 21.48 -54.02 -22.58
C ASN A 17 20.11 -53.42 -22.20
N SER A 18 20.01 -52.10 -22.01
CA SER A 18 18.78 -51.36 -22.24
C SER A 18 19.07 -49.86 -22.28
N GLU A 19 18.94 -49.32 -23.47
CA GLU A 19 18.60 -47.92 -23.71
C GLU A 19 17.44 -47.52 -22.80
N ASP A 20 17.59 -46.44 -22.06
CA ASP A 20 16.46 -45.59 -21.70
C ASP A 20 16.95 -44.16 -21.59
N GLY A 21 16.52 -43.36 -22.56
CA GLY A 21 16.74 -41.93 -22.58
C GLY A 21 16.13 -41.31 -21.34
N ALA A 22 17.00 -40.81 -20.45
CA ALA A 22 16.56 -39.85 -19.46
C ALA A 22 16.03 -38.63 -20.20
N PRO A 23 14.77 -38.21 -19.98
CA PRO A 23 14.34 -36.93 -20.50
C PRO A 23 15.19 -35.89 -19.77
N GLY A 24 15.97 -35.14 -20.54
CA GLY A 24 16.54 -33.90 -20.06
C GLY A 24 15.39 -33.08 -19.50
N VAL A 25 15.34 -32.99 -18.16
CA VAL A 25 14.53 -32.00 -17.48
C VAL A 25 15.08 -30.68 -17.99
N ASN A 26 14.39 -30.15 -18.99
CA ASN A 26 14.56 -28.80 -19.46
C ASN A 26 14.47 -27.92 -18.22
N GLN A 27 15.63 -27.45 -17.77
CA GLN A 27 15.78 -26.33 -16.86
C GLN A 27 15.37 -25.07 -17.65
N LYS A 28 14.09 -25.04 -18.07
CA LYS A 28 13.45 -23.91 -18.69
C LYS A 28 12.71 -23.16 -17.60
N ASP A 29 13.20 -21.94 -17.36
CA ASP A 29 12.43 -20.81 -16.87
C ASP A 29 11.79 -20.92 -15.49
N GLU A 30 12.61 -20.88 -14.44
CA GLU A 30 12.14 -20.38 -13.12
C GLU A 30 12.27 -18.84 -12.99
N THR A 31 12.73 -18.16 -14.05
CA THR A 31 12.94 -16.71 -14.09
C THR A 31 11.79 -15.92 -14.69
N GLU A 32 10.96 -16.52 -15.54
CA GLU A 32 9.77 -15.85 -16.09
C GLU A 32 8.61 -15.90 -15.10
N ARG A 33 8.21 -14.71 -14.62
CA ARG A 33 6.99 -14.58 -13.81
C ARG A 33 5.77 -14.93 -14.66
N PRO A 34 4.76 -15.60 -14.08
CA PRO A 34 3.55 -15.94 -14.81
C PRO A 34 2.86 -14.70 -15.38
N PRO A 35 2.07 -14.87 -16.46
CA PRO A 35 1.34 -13.77 -17.10
C PRO A 35 0.41 -13.04 -16.12
N LEU A 36 0.02 -11.82 -16.49
CA LEU A 36 -0.90 -11.01 -15.68
C LEU A 36 -2.27 -11.72 -15.58
N GLU A 37 -2.70 -11.99 -14.35
CA GLU A 37 -4.09 -12.39 -14.05
C GLU A 37 -5.06 -11.20 -14.21
N LEU A 38 -6.37 -11.47 -14.23
CA LEU A 38 -7.43 -10.46 -14.39
C LEU A 38 -7.24 -9.24 -13.46
N THR A 39 -6.99 -9.49 -12.16
CA THR A 39 -6.77 -8.42 -11.18
C THR A 39 -5.54 -7.57 -11.52
N GLY A 40 -4.49 -8.20 -12.03
CA GLY A 40 -3.31 -7.48 -12.53
C GLY A 40 -3.63 -6.61 -13.74
N TRP A 41 -4.44 -7.12 -14.68
CA TRP A 41 -4.88 -6.36 -15.86
C TRP A 41 -5.72 -5.17 -15.45
N SER A 42 -6.58 -5.31 -14.45
CA SER A 42 -7.35 -4.20 -13.90
C SER A 42 -6.46 -3.12 -13.28
N PHE A 43 -5.43 -3.49 -12.52
CA PHE A 43 -4.43 -2.54 -12.04
C PHE A 43 -3.70 -1.85 -13.20
N LEU A 44 -3.26 -2.59 -14.21
CA LEU A 44 -2.56 -2.00 -15.35
C LEU A 44 -3.46 -1.04 -16.13
N ALA A 45 -4.70 -1.44 -16.43
CA ALA A 45 -5.66 -0.62 -17.15
C ALA A 45 -5.95 0.69 -16.41
N LEU A 46 -6.20 0.62 -15.10
CA LEU A 46 -6.39 1.82 -14.26
C LEU A 46 -5.17 2.76 -14.35
N LEU A 47 -3.96 2.22 -14.21
CA LEU A 47 -2.74 3.04 -14.22
C LEU A 47 -2.50 3.67 -15.60
N VAL A 48 -2.73 2.93 -16.69
CA VAL A 48 -2.56 3.43 -18.07
C VAL A 48 -3.56 4.55 -18.34
N VAL A 49 -4.85 4.33 -18.08
CA VAL A 49 -5.89 5.35 -18.28
C VAL A 49 -5.57 6.60 -17.45
N TRP A 50 -5.24 6.43 -16.17
CA TRP A 50 -4.87 7.55 -15.30
C TRP A 50 -3.63 8.30 -15.83
N SER A 51 -2.59 7.58 -16.27
CA SER A 51 -1.35 8.19 -16.77
C SER A 51 -1.60 8.98 -18.06
N LEU A 52 -2.43 8.48 -18.96
CA LEU A 52 -2.83 9.19 -20.18
C LEU A 52 -3.57 10.48 -19.85
N VAL A 53 -4.50 10.45 -18.88
CA VAL A 53 -5.27 11.63 -18.48
C VAL A 53 -4.37 12.68 -17.81
N VAL A 54 -3.49 12.28 -16.88
CA VAL A 54 -2.53 13.21 -16.25
C VAL A 54 -1.53 13.75 -17.26
N GLY A 55 -1.00 12.90 -18.14
CA GLY A 55 -0.09 13.30 -19.21
C GLY A 55 -0.73 14.28 -20.18
N TRP A 56 -2.00 14.08 -20.54
CA TRP A 56 -2.77 15.02 -21.35
C TRP A 56 -2.91 16.38 -20.66
N LYS A 57 -3.20 16.41 -19.35
CA LYS A 57 -3.30 17.66 -18.59
C LYS A 57 -1.97 18.40 -18.49
N LEU A 58 -0.87 17.67 -18.29
CA LEU A 58 0.49 18.24 -18.32
C LEU A 58 0.83 18.81 -19.70
N TRP A 59 0.48 18.10 -20.77
CA TRP A 59 0.66 18.56 -22.15
C TRP A 59 -0.11 19.86 -22.43
N GLN A 60 -1.29 20.03 -21.83
CA GLN A 60 -2.06 21.29 -21.87
C GLN A 60 -1.42 22.45 -21.07
N GLY A 61 -0.22 22.26 -20.50
CA GLY A 61 0.53 23.30 -19.79
C GLY A 61 0.16 23.44 -18.31
N GLN A 62 -0.55 22.48 -17.71
CA GLN A 62 -0.93 22.52 -16.29
C GLN A 62 0.26 22.17 -15.38
N THR A 63 1.18 23.14 -15.19
CA THR A 63 2.45 22.93 -14.48
C THR A 63 2.29 22.62 -12.99
N TYR A 64 1.16 22.96 -12.36
CA TYR A 64 0.90 22.59 -10.95
C TYR A 64 0.78 21.08 -10.72
N LEU A 65 0.69 20.27 -11.78
CA LEU A 65 0.67 18.79 -11.70
C LEU A 65 2.07 18.16 -11.66
N TRP A 66 3.15 18.92 -11.90
CA TRP A 66 4.52 18.40 -11.83
C TRP A 66 4.89 17.70 -10.50
N PRO A 67 4.40 18.14 -9.32
CA PRO A 67 4.63 17.41 -8.07
C PRO A 67 4.15 15.95 -8.08
N VAL A 68 3.13 15.61 -8.88
CA VAL A 68 2.70 14.22 -9.08
C VAL A 68 3.83 13.40 -9.72
N VAL A 69 4.42 13.92 -10.80
CA VAL A 69 5.52 13.26 -11.53
C VAL A 69 6.77 13.16 -10.66
N TYR A 70 7.15 14.27 -10.01
CA TYR A 70 8.32 14.28 -9.11
C TYR A 70 8.15 13.30 -7.96
N SER A 71 6.94 13.17 -7.42
CA SER A 71 6.67 12.21 -6.36
C SER A 71 6.76 10.76 -6.84
N CYS A 72 6.24 10.42 -8.03
CA CYS A 72 6.42 9.09 -8.62
C CYS A 72 7.91 8.71 -8.71
N VAL A 73 8.73 9.63 -9.23
CA VAL A 73 10.18 9.42 -9.37
C VAL A 73 10.86 9.32 -8.01
N PHE A 74 10.49 10.18 -7.05
CA PHE A 74 11.01 10.15 -5.70
C PHE A 74 10.79 8.78 -5.03
N PHE A 75 9.57 8.25 -5.06
CA PHE A 75 9.29 6.96 -4.41
C PHE A 75 9.92 5.77 -5.13
N GLU A 76 10.12 5.83 -6.46
CA GLU A 76 10.94 4.85 -7.18
C GLU A 76 12.42 4.89 -6.73
N ILE A 77 12.97 6.09 -6.47
CA ILE A 77 14.32 6.23 -5.92
C ILE A 77 14.37 5.67 -4.50
N VAL A 78 13.41 6.00 -3.63
CA VAL A 78 13.32 5.46 -2.27
C VAL A 78 13.28 3.94 -2.29
N ASN A 79 12.50 3.33 -3.19
CA ASN A 79 12.46 1.88 -3.37
C ASN A 79 13.83 1.30 -3.74
N LYS A 80 14.51 1.90 -4.72
CA LYS A 80 15.85 1.45 -5.15
C LYS A 80 16.86 1.55 -4.02
N VAL A 81 16.82 2.63 -3.25
CA VAL A 81 17.68 2.83 -2.08
C VAL A 81 17.39 1.78 -1.00
N LEU A 82 16.12 1.54 -0.67
CA LEU A 82 15.75 0.50 0.31
C LEU A 82 16.14 -0.90 -0.16
N SER A 83 15.90 -1.23 -1.43
CA SER A 83 16.30 -2.50 -2.04
C SER A 83 17.82 -2.69 -1.97
N PHE A 84 18.58 -1.63 -2.25
CA PHE A 84 20.04 -1.63 -2.12
C PHE A 84 20.48 -1.86 -0.68
N ILE A 85 19.93 -1.12 0.29
CA ILE A 85 20.24 -1.30 1.72
C ILE A 85 19.96 -2.73 2.17
N VAL A 86 18.82 -3.31 1.76
CA VAL A 86 18.47 -4.70 2.07
C VAL A 86 19.45 -5.69 1.42
N SER A 87 19.94 -5.41 0.20
CA SER A 87 20.96 -6.24 -0.45
C SER A 87 22.31 -6.25 0.28
N LEU A 88 22.62 -5.21 1.05
CA LEU A 88 23.82 -5.14 1.90
C LEU A 88 23.72 -5.98 3.18
N GLN A 89 22.55 -6.60 3.45
CA GLN A 89 22.30 -7.42 4.62
C GLN A 89 22.10 -8.90 4.21
N PRO A 90 23.17 -9.63 3.83
CA PRO A 90 23.05 -11.01 3.36
C PRO A 90 22.47 -11.96 4.42
N GLY A 91 22.67 -11.67 5.71
CA GLY A 91 22.06 -12.43 6.80
C GLY A 91 20.54 -12.29 6.91
N PHE A 92 19.97 -11.17 6.44
CA PHE A 92 18.53 -10.98 6.34
C PHE A 92 17.96 -11.75 5.14
N LEU A 93 18.66 -11.73 4.00
CA LEU A 93 18.22 -12.33 2.75
C LEU A 93 18.35 -13.86 2.69
N SER A 94 19.33 -14.44 3.38
CA SER A 94 19.72 -15.85 3.24
C SER A 94 18.64 -16.88 3.56
N GLY A 95 17.55 -16.48 4.23
CA GLY A 95 16.41 -17.35 4.56
C GLY A 95 15.04 -16.86 4.06
N LEU A 96 14.96 -15.73 3.35
CA LEU A 96 13.68 -15.13 2.94
C LEU A 96 13.38 -15.40 1.46
N LYS A 97 12.11 -15.73 1.17
CA LYS A 97 11.61 -15.80 -0.22
C LYS A 97 11.68 -14.42 -0.86
N ALA A 98 12.01 -14.34 -2.16
CA ALA A 98 12.08 -13.08 -2.90
C ALA A 98 10.80 -12.22 -2.75
N LYS A 99 9.62 -12.85 -2.79
CA LYS A 99 8.33 -12.18 -2.58
C LYS A 99 8.20 -11.52 -1.19
N HIS A 100 8.82 -12.07 -0.14
CA HIS A 100 8.81 -11.43 1.18
C HIS A 100 9.68 -10.19 1.20
N VAL A 101 10.85 -10.24 0.56
CA VAL A 101 11.75 -9.09 0.41
C VAL A 101 11.04 -7.98 -0.36
N ASP A 102 10.34 -8.32 -1.44
CA ASP A 102 9.55 -7.35 -2.21
C ASP A 102 8.44 -6.71 -1.35
N ASN A 103 7.70 -7.51 -0.57
CA ASN A 103 6.69 -6.98 0.36
C ASN A 103 7.33 -6.08 1.44
N PHE A 104 8.50 -6.43 1.94
CA PHE A 104 9.22 -5.64 2.94
C PHE A 104 9.61 -4.28 2.38
N VAL A 105 10.23 -4.26 1.20
CA VAL A 105 10.64 -3.01 0.52
C VAL A 105 9.42 -2.15 0.22
N ASN A 106 8.39 -2.71 -0.41
CA ASN A 106 7.16 -1.98 -0.74
C ASN A 106 6.51 -1.38 0.51
N THR A 107 6.34 -2.17 1.58
CA THR A 107 5.79 -1.68 2.85
C THR A 107 6.68 -0.60 3.47
N GLY A 108 8.00 -0.70 3.34
CA GLY A 108 8.93 0.35 3.78
C GLY A 108 8.78 1.66 3.01
N VAL A 109 8.56 1.60 1.69
CA VAL A 109 8.25 2.79 0.88
C VAL A 109 6.90 3.40 1.30
N SER A 110 5.87 2.58 1.52
CA SER A 110 4.58 3.02 2.05
C SER A 110 4.68 3.66 3.45
N LEU A 111 5.60 3.18 4.28
CA LEU A 111 5.88 3.78 5.59
C LEU A 111 6.47 5.19 5.45
N VAL A 112 7.40 5.39 4.52
CA VAL A 112 7.93 6.74 4.22
C VAL A 112 6.80 7.66 3.77
N HIS A 113 5.96 7.20 2.84
CA HIS A 113 4.80 7.96 2.37
C HIS A 113 3.85 8.36 3.50
N SER A 114 3.33 7.38 4.23
CA SER A 114 2.35 7.60 5.30
C SER A 114 2.91 8.51 6.39
N THR A 115 4.22 8.40 6.72
CA THR A 115 4.89 9.30 7.67
C THR A 115 4.95 10.73 7.14
N THR A 116 5.44 10.93 5.92
CA THR A 116 5.58 12.28 5.32
C THR A 116 4.22 12.96 5.14
N ILE A 117 3.22 12.24 4.63
CA ILE A 117 1.87 12.78 4.42
C ILE A 117 1.18 13.05 5.75
N SER A 118 1.30 12.19 6.76
CA SER A 118 0.70 12.45 8.07
C SER A 118 1.25 13.72 8.70
N ILE A 119 2.57 13.92 8.67
CA ILE A 119 3.19 15.15 9.18
C ILE A 119 2.64 16.37 8.43
N ALA A 120 2.65 16.33 7.09
CA ALA A 120 2.19 17.45 6.28
C ALA A 120 0.69 17.76 6.51
N VAL A 121 -0.17 16.75 6.53
CA VAL A 121 -1.61 16.89 6.75
C VAL A 121 -1.90 17.42 8.15
N LEU A 122 -1.24 16.90 9.19
CA LEU A 122 -1.44 17.40 10.55
C LEU A 122 -1.00 18.86 10.71
N MET A 123 0.10 19.25 10.06
CA MET A 123 0.54 20.65 10.02
C MET A 123 -0.49 21.54 9.32
N LEU A 124 -1.00 21.12 8.14
CA LEU A 124 -2.03 21.87 7.42
C LEU A 124 -3.32 22.05 8.25
N VAL A 125 -3.79 20.96 8.86
CA VAL A 125 -5.01 20.98 9.70
C VAL A 125 -4.79 21.85 10.93
N TYR A 126 -3.63 21.74 11.59
CA TYR A 126 -3.29 22.56 12.75
C TYR A 126 -3.22 24.04 12.41
N GLU A 127 -2.51 24.41 11.34
CA GLU A 127 -2.38 25.81 10.92
C GLU A 127 -3.73 26.43 10.54
N GLU A 128 -4.55 25.71 9.79
CA GLU A 128 -5.85 26.22 9.38
C GLU A 128 -6.80 26.31 10.58
N ALA A 129 -6.76 25.34 11.50
CA ALA A 129 -7.52 25.39 12.74
C ALA A 129 -7.10 26.58 13.62
N ALA A 130 -5.81 26.85 13.72
CA ALA A 130 -5.28 27.97 14.48
C ALA A 130 -5.65 29.34 13.85
N LYS A 131 -5.63 29.43 12.51
CA LYS A 131 -5.91 30.68 11.80
C LYS A 131 -7.40 31.03 11.72
N ARG A 132 -8.26 30.04 11.46
CA ARG A 132 -9.69 30.27 11.15
C ARG A 132 -10.66 29.64 12.13
N GLY A 133 -10.17 28.77 13.02
CA GLY A 133 -10.99 27.96 13.91
C GLY A 133 -11.59 26.73 13.21
N LEU A 134 -11.76 25.65 13.97
CA LEU A 134 -12.30 24.37 13.47
C LEU A 134 -13.65 24.55 12.77
N ALA A 135 -14.59 25.31 13.34
CA ALA A 135 -15.92 25.49 12.74
C ALA A 135 -15.85 26.13 11.34
N SER A 136 -14.88 27.01 11.09
CA SER A 136 -14.71 27.68 9.80
C SER A 136 -14.11 26.73 8.76
N MET A 137 -13.20 25.84 9.16
CA MET A 137 -12.60 24.82 8.28
C MET A 137 -13.65 23.89 7.68
N TRP A 138 -14.71 23.60 8.43
CA TRP A 138 -15.79 22.71 7.99
C TRP A 138 -16.86 23.44 7.16
N LYS A 139 -16.70 24.71 6.80
CA LYS A 139 -17.64 25.38 5.87
C LYS A 139 -17.51 24.79 4.46
N HIS A 140 -18.62 24.74 3.73
CA HIS A 140 -18.64 24.18 2.36
C HIS A 140 -17.58 24.84 1.46
N GLU A 141 -17.59 26.17 1.39
CA GLU A 141 -16.65 26.97 0.59
C GLU A 141 -15.19 26.72 0.98
N ALA A 142 -14.93 26.56 2.28
CA ALA A 142 -13.60 26.26 2.79
C ALA A 142 -13.14 24.85 2.39
N LEU A 143 -14.05 23.91 2.13
CA LEU A 143 -13.71 22.55 1.74
C LEU A 143 -13.67 22.34 0.21
N THR A 144 -14.45 23.12 -0.55
CA THR A 144 -14.63 22.92 -1.99
C THR A 144 -13.93 23.95 -2.87
N GLN A 145 -13.88 25.24 -2.48
CA GLN A 145 -13.49 26.31 -3.41
C GLN A 145 -12.02 26.73 -3.30
N ASN A 146 -11.46 26.80 -2.09
CA ASN A 146 -10.10 27.29 -1.87
C ASN A 146 -9.26 26.25 -1.12
N ALA A 147 -8.31 25.62 -1.82
CA ALA A 147 -7.35 24.72 -1.20
C ALA A 147 -6.56 25.45 -0.11
N TRP A 148 -6.36 24.80 1.04
CA TRP A 148 -5.48 25.35 2.08
C TRP A 148 -4.07 25.52 1.53
N PRO A 149 -3.29 26.50 2.01
CA PRO A 149 -1.92 26.71 1.53
C PRO A 149 -1.10 25.43 1.66
N GLY A 150 -0.61 24.89 0.53
CA GLY A 150 0.15 23.64 0.48
C GLY A 150 -0.67 22.35 0.33
N ALA A 151 -2.00 22.39 0.51
CA ALA A 151 -2.88 21.23 0.35
C ALA A 151 -2.81 20.62 -1.06
N LEU A 152 -2.77 21.45 -2.11
CA LEU A 152 -2.62 20.98 -3.49
C LEU A 152 -1.33 20.18 -3.67
N THR A 153 -0.21 20.68 -3.13
CA THR A 153 1.09 20.00 -3.22
C THR A 153 1.08 18.68 -2.45
N VAL A 154 0.54 18.66 -1.22
CA VAL A 154 0.44 17.44 -0.41
C VAL A 154 -0.42 16.38 -1.11
N LEU A 155 -1.56 16.80 -1.68
CA LEU A 155 -2.43 15.91 -2.45
C LEU A 155 -1.74 15.40 -3.72
N ALA A 156 -1.03 16.27 -4.45
CA ALA A 156 -0.29 15.90 -5.66
C ALA A 156 0.85 14.90 -5.36
N VAL A 157 1.61 15.12 -4.28
CA VAL A 157 2.62 14.18 -3.80
C VAL A 157 1.97 12.84 -3.44
N SER A 158 0.85 12.86 -2.73
CA SER A 158 0.16 11.61 -2.40
C SER A 158 -0.39 10.87 -3.64
N CYS A 159 -0.91 11.61 -4.62
CA CYS A 159 -1.35 11.06 -5.90
C CYS A 159 -0.20 10.39 -6.67
N GLY A 160 0.97 11.02 -6.71
CA GLY A 160 2.16 10.45 -7.33
C GLY A 160 2.65 9.18 -6.64
N TYR A 161 2.65 9.16 -5.30
CA TYR A 161 2.92 7.95 -4.54
C TYR A 161 1.98 6.80 -4.93
N PHE A 162 0.66 7.01 -4.94
CA PHE A 162 -0.28 5.91 -5.22
C PHE A 162 -0.14 5.36 -6.64
N ALA A 163 0.23 6.20 -7.61
CA ALA A 163 0.53 5.75 -8.96
C ALA A 163 1.82 4.91 -9.00
N TYR A 164 2.87 5.35 -8.30
CA TYR A 164 4.10 4.57 -8.14
C TYR A 164 3.84 3.24 -7.41
N ASP A 165 3.08 3.24 -6.32
CA ASP A 165 2.82 2.05 -5.51
C ASP A 165 2.04 1.01 -6.33
N GLN A 166 1.06 1.46 -7.12
CA GLN A 166 0.36 0.62 -8.08
C GLN A 166 1.29 0.03 -9.15
N TRP A 167 2.21 0.84 -9.69
CA TRP A 167 3.22 0.36 -10.63
C TRP A 167 4.12 -0.71 -10.00
N ASP A 168 4.58 -0.50 -8.76
CA ASP A 168 5.41 -1.46 -8.03
C ASP A 168 4.65 -2.76 -7.74
N MET A 169 3.39 -2.67 -7.34
CA MET A 169 2.48 -3.80 -7.15
C MET A 169 2.30 -4.63 -8.41
N ILE A 170 2.15 -4.00 -9.59
CA ILE A 170 2.05 -4.68 -10.89
C ILE A 170 3.36 -5.42 -11.19
N ARG A 171 4.51 -4.72 -11.11
CA ARG A 171 5.83 -5.29 -11.41
C ARG A 171 6.19 -6.48 -10.50
N ARG A 172 5.86 -6.39 -9.21
CA ARG A 172 6.28 -7.36 -8.19
C ARG A 172 5.18 -8.33 -7.74
N ARG A 173 3.97 -8.24 -8.30
CA ARG A 173 2.81 -9.07 -7.92
C ARG A 173 2.44 -8.94 -6.43
N LEU A 174 2.45 -7.71 -5.93
CA LEU A 174 2.18 -7.41 -4.51
C LEU A 174 0.70 -7.18 -4.23
N TYR A 175 -0.15 -8.00 -4.85
CA TYR A 175 -1.59 -7.99 -4.65
C TYR A 175 -2.11 -9.42 -4.55
N LYS A 176 -3.30 -9.58 -3.96
CA LYS A 176 -4.00 -10.85 -3.91
C LYS A 176 -5.05 -10.86 -5.01
N PRO A 177 -5.00 -11.81 -5.97
CA PRO A 177 -5.96 -11.86 -7.07
C PRO A 177 -7.42 -11.92 -6.60
N GLU A 178 -7.67 -12.63 -5.49
CA GLU A 178 -9.00 -12.89 -4.93
C GLU A 178 -9.57 -11.73 -4.11
N SER A 179 -8.73 -10.77 -3.70
CA SER A 179 -9.16 -9.65 -2.86
C SER A 179 -9.14 -8.34 -3.65
N PRO A 180 -10.31 -7.80 -4.02
CA PRO A 180 -10.40 -6.54 -4.75
C PRO A 180 -10.14 -5.31 -3.85
N SER A 181 -9.91 -5.50 -2.54
CA SER A 181 -9.78 -4.41 -1.57
C SER A 181 -8.69 -3.40 -1.97
N LEU A 182 -7.51 -3.90 -2.35
CA LEU A 182 -6.39 -3.05 -2.75
C LEU A 182 -6.65 -2.35 -4.09
N LEU A 183 -7.22 -3.06 -5.06
CA LEU A 183 -7.59 -2.46 -6.35
C LEU A 183 -8.64 -1.36 -6.19
N THR A 184 -9.65 -1.62 -5.36
CA THR A 184 -10.73 -0.65 -5.06
C THR A 184 -10.17 0.57 -4.36
N HIS A 185 -9.24 0.38 -3.41
CA HIS A 185 -8.55 1.46 -2.72
C HIS A 185 -7.82 2.38 -3.72
N HIS A 186 -6.99 1.83 -4.59
CA HIS A 186 -6.27 2.62 -5.60
C HIS A 186 -7.20 3.26 -6.62
N LEU A 187 -8.26 2.56 -7.05
CA LEU A 187 -9.27 3.10 -7.96
C LEU A 187 -9.91 4.37 -7.37
N VAL A 188 -10.37 4.31 -6.13
CA VAL A 188 -11.01 5.45 -5.46
C VAL A 188 -10.01 6.60 -5.29
N LEU A 189 -8.81 6.32 -4.77
CA LEU A 189 -7.83 7.36 -4.52
C LEU A 189 -7.35 8.04 -5.79
N LEU A 190 -6.90 7.28 -6.79
CA LEU A 190 -6.38 7.86 -8.04
C LEU A 190 -7.45 8.64 -8.80
N THR A 191 -8.70 8.15 -8.81
CA THR A 191 -9.81 8.85 -9.49
C THR A 191 -10.18 10.14 -8.76
N CYS A 192 -10.42 10.08 -7.44
CA CYS A 192 -10.79 11.26 -6.65
C CYS A 192 -9.67 12.31 -6.64
N PHE A 193 -8.41 11.89 -6.48
CA PHE A 193 -7.28 12.81 -6.44
C PHE A 193 -7.06 13.47 -7.79
N ALA A 194 -7.11 12.72 -8.89
CA ALA A 194 -6.97 13.29 -10.24
C ALA A 194 -8.05 14.32 -10.53
N VAL A 195 -9.32 13.99 -10.29
CA VAL A 195 -10.43 14.93 -10.53
C VAL A 195 -10.31 16.18 -9.67
N ALA A 196 -9.98 16.04 -8.38
CA ALA A 196 -9.79 17.19 -7.49
C ALA A 196 -8.63 18.09 -7.93
N LEU A 197 -7.50 17.52 -8.36
CA LEU A 197 -6.36 18.28 -8.88
C LEU A 197 -6.73 18.99 -10.19
N PHE A 198 -7.45 18.35 -11.10
CA PHE A 198 -7.82 18.97 -12.38
C PHE A 198 -8.87 20.07 -12.26
N LYS A 199 -9.79 19.95 -11.30
CA LYS A 199 -10.83 20.94 -11.04
C LYS A 199 -10.41 21.99 -10.02
N ASN A 200 -9.28 21.80 -9.33
CA ASN A 200 -8.88 22.57 -8.16
C ASN A 200 -10.02 22.71 -7.13
N SER A 201 -10.76 21.61 -6.92
CA SER A 201 -11.96 21.59 -6.08
C SER A 201 -11.93 20.37 -5.17
N CYS A 202 -12.55 20.50 -3.99
CA CYS A 202 -12.64 19.44 -2.98
C CYS A 202 -11.28 18.93 -2.44
N ILE A 203 -10.19 19.66 -2.68
CA ILE A 203 -8.84 19.27 -2.25
C ILE A 203 -8.79 19.10 -0.73
N ASN A 204 -9.44 20.00 0.02
CA ASN A 204 -9.39 19.96 1.49
C ASN A 204 -10.19 18.78 2.07
N TYR A 205 -11.26 18.33 1.40
CA TYR A 205 -11.91 17.07 1.75
C TYR A 205 -10.95 15.88 1.65
N LEU A 206 -10.13 15.85 0.60
CA LEU A 206 -9.14 14.79 0.40
C LEU A 206 -7.98 14.90 1.39
N ILE A 207 -7.54 16.11 1.73
CA ILE A 207 -6.57 16.32 2.82
C ILE A 207 -7.10 15.78 4.16
N LEU A 208 -8.35 16.10 4.51
CA LEU A 208 -8.97 15.54 5.72
C LEU A 208 -9.09 14.02 5.65
N THR A 209 -9.40 13.47 4.48
CA THR A 209 -9.44 12.01 4.29
C THR A 209 -8.06 11.37 4.53
N LEU A 210 -6.98 12.02 4.07
CA LEU A 210 -5.59 11.59 4.24
C LEU A 210 -5.07 11.61 5.69
N VAL A 211 -5.82 12.16 6.65
CA VAL A 211 -5.51 11.95 8.09
C VAL A 211 -5.49 10.45 8.43
N CYS A 212 -6.17 9.59 7.65
CA CYS A 212 -6.10 8.14 7.78
C CYS A 212 -4.69 7.56 7.61
N GLU A 213 -3.76 8.29 6.98
CA GLU A 213 -2.35 7.90 6.87
C GLU A 213 -1.67 7.83 8.24
N LEU A 214 -2.17 8.55 9.25
CA LEU A 214 -1.65 8.45 10.62
C LEU A 214 -1.80 7.02 11.15
N HIS A 215 -2.93 6.39 10.89
CA HIS A 215 -3.14 4.98 11.22
C HIS A 215 -2.30 4.06 10.31
N SER A 216 -2.12 4.41 9.03
CA SER A 216 -1.27 3.65 8.11
C SER A 216 0.17 3.52 8.62
N ILE A 217 0.72 4.53 9.31
CA ILE A 217 2.05 4.45 9.93
C ILE A 217 2.14 3.23 10.85
N PHE A 218 1.19 3.09 11.79
CA PHE A 218 1.19 1.98 12.75
C PHE A 218 1.02 0.63 12.04
N LEU A 219 0.14 0.55 11.04
CA LEU A 219 0.00 -0.65 10.20
C LEU A 219 1.29 -1.03 9.48
N HIS A 220 1.97 -0.06 8.86
CA HIS A 220 3.17 -0.31 8.08
C HIS A 220 4.37 -0.64 8.98
N VAL A 221 4.55 0.05 10.10
CA VAL A 221 5.55 -0.31 11.12
C VAL A 221 5.33 -1.75 11.57
N ARG A 222 4.09 -2.09 11.92
CA ARG A 222 3.71 -3.43 12.34
C ARG A 222 4.04 -4.47 11.28
N LYS A 223 3.67 -4.22 10.02
CA LYS A 223 3.90 -5.12 8.89
C LYS A 223 5.40 -5.27 8.59
N VAL A 224 6.16 -4.18 8.61
CA VAL A 224 7.64 -4.19 8.47
C VAL A 224 8.28 -5.02 9.57
N SER A 225 7.89 -4.85 10.84
CA SER A 225 8.44 -5.63 11.96
C SER A 225 8.15 -7.13 11.82
N VAL A 226 6.94 -7.49 11.35
CA VAL A 226 6.58 -8.90 11.09
C VAL A 226 7.41 -9.47 9.95
N LEU A 227 7.53 -8.73 8.84
CA LEU A 227 8.34 -9.15 7.70
C LEU A 227 9.84 -9.22 8.03
N ALA A 228 10.29 -8.43 9.02
CA ALA A 228 11.65 -8.48 9.55
C ALA A 228 11.93 -9.71 10.44
N GLY A 229 10.91 -10.54 10.73
CA GLY A 229 11.04 -11.69 11.62
C GLY A 229 11.08 -11.32 13.11
N ALA A 230 10.64 -10.12 13.49
CA ALA A 230 10.64 -9.71 14.89
C ALA A 230 9.75 -10.63 15.75
N SER A 231 10.30 -11.16 16.85
CA SER A 231 9.54 -11.94 17.83
C SER A 231 8.49 -11.06 18.51
N ARG A 232 7.22 -11.38 18.31
CA ARG A 232 6.08 -10.63 18.88
C ARG A 232 5.57 -11.31 20.14
N ALA A 233 6.41 -11.39 21.16
CA ALA A 233 5.95 -11.79 22.48
C ALA A 233 4.94 -10.76 23.00
N TRP A 234 3.92 -11.22 23.73
CA TRP A 234 2.91 -10.35 24.33
C TRP A 234 3.49 -9.55 25.50
N CYS A 235 4.25 -8.51 25.17
CA CYS A 235 4.92 -7.60 26.09
C CYS A 235 4.25 -6.22 26.10
N THR A 236 4.68 -5.36 27.03
CA THR A 236 4.16 -3.98 27.17
C THR A 236 4.26 -3.18 25.88
N MET A 237 5.36 -3.32 25.12
CA MET A 237 5.55 -2.62 23.85
C MET A 237 4.48 -3.03 22.81
N LEU A 238 4.19 -4.34 22.70
CA LEU A 238 3.16 -4.83 21.78
C LEU A 238 1.76 -4.34 22.17
N ARG A 239 1.49 -4.24 23.48
CA ARG A 239 0.22 -3.68 23.97
C ARG A 239 0.08 -2.21 23.59
N ILE A 240 1.12 -1.40 23.83
CA ILE A 240 1.14 0.03 23.45
C ILE A 240 0.94 0.19 21.94
N GLU A 241 1.60 -0.63 21.12
CA GLU A 241 1.41 -0.60 19.66
C GLU A 241 -0.05 -0.84 19.28
N TRP A 242 -0.69 -1.84 19.89
CA TRP A 242 -2.11 -2.13 19.64
C TRP A 242 -3.05 -1.04 20.12
N GLU A 243 -2.80 -0.46 21.30
CA GLU A 243 -3.59 0.67 21.81
C GLU A 243 -3.50 1.88 20.86
N LEU A 244 -2.29 2.25 20.43
CA LEU A 244 -2.08 3.33 19.47
C LEU A 244 -2.74 3.04 18.13
N ASN A 245 -2.67 1.79 17.66
CA ASN A 245 -3.32 1.36 16.43
C ASN A 245 -4.85 1.47 16.53
N TRP A 246 -5.46 1.05 17.63
CA TRP A 246 -6.90 1.18 17.84
C TRP A 246 -7.35 2.63 17.96
N ILE A 247 -6.67 3.42 18.77
CA ILE A 247 -6.93 4.86 18.93
C ILE A 247 -6.92 5.52 17.55
N THR A 248 -5.82 5.37 16.81
CA THR A 248 -5.68 6.02 15.49
C THR A 248 -6.67 5.48 14.46
N PHE A 249 -7.02 4.18 14.49
CA PHE A 249 -8.06 3.62 13.64
C PHE A 249 -9.41 4.30 13.87
N PHE A 250 -9.88 4.35 15.12
CA PHE A 250 -11.20 4.92 15.44
C PHE A 250 -11.26 6.42 15.16
N PHE A 251 -10.20 7.18 15.47
CA PHE A 251 -10.20 8.62 15.21
C PHE A 251 -10.04 8.94 13.71
N ALA A 252 -8.99 8.41 13.06
CA ALA A 252 -8.60 8.84 11.73
C ALA A 252 -9.40 8.17 10.60
N ARG A 253 -9.87 6.93 10.79
CA ARG A 253 -10.56 6.13 9.76
C ARG A 253 -12.05 5.92 10.02
N TRP A 254 -12.50 6.06 11.26
CA TRP A 254 -13.92 5.89 11.60
C TRP A 254 -14.59 7.23 11.84
N ALA A 255 -14.25 7.94 12.92
CA ALA A 255 -14.88 9.20 13.29
C ALA A 255 -14.75 10.25 12.18
N LEU A 256 -13.53 10.51 11.71
CA LEU A 256 -13.31 11.55 10.71
C LEU A 256 -13.93 11.22 9.34
N HIS A 257 -13.83 9.96 8.88
CA HIS A 257 -14.44 9.56 7.60
C HIS A 257 -15.97 9.60 7.67
N ILE A 258 -16.58 9.22 8.79
CA ILE A 258 -18.03 9.38 9.02
C ILE A 258 -18.39 10.87 8.99
N MET A 259 -17.63 11.73 9.69
CA MET A 259 -17.86 13.18 9.68
C MET A 259 -17.78 13.78 8.26
N ILE A 260 -16.78 13.41 7.47
CA ILE A 260 -16.64 13.82 6.07
C ILE A 260 -17.85 13.34 5.25
N THR A 261 -18.27 12.09 5.43
CA THR A 261 -19.42 11.51 4.72
C THR A 261 -20.71 12.26 5.05
N LEU A 262 -20.98 12.49 6.34
CA LEU A 262 -22.13 13.27 6.80
C LEU A 262 -22.08 14.68 6.24
N LYS A 263 -20.89 15.30 6.21
CA LYS A 263 -20.73 16.65 5.69
C LYS A 263 -21.01 16.75 4.19
N LEU A 264 -20.52 15.80 3.39
CA LEU A 264 -20.83 15.71 1.96
C LEU A 264 -22.34 15.59 1.72
N VAL A 265 -23.03 14.75 2.51
CA VAL A 265 -24.49 14.57 2.40
C VAL A 265 -25.24 15.85 2.80
N GLN A 266 -24.82 16.52 3.88
CA GLN A 266 -25.42 17.79 4.31
C GLN A 266 -25.23 18.91 3.30
N ASP A 267 -24.08 18.95 2.63
CA ASP A 267 -23.76 19.97 1.63
C ASP A 267 -24.22 19.60 0.21
N ARG A 268 -24.93 18.49 0.01
CA ARG A 268 -25.31 17.98 -1.32
C ARG A 268 -25.94 19.04 -2.23
N GLU A 269 -26.74 19.95 -1.65
CA GLU A 269 -27.48 20.99 -2.39
C GLU A 269 -26.63 22.22 -2.70
N LYS A 270 -25.45 22.35 -2.06
CA LYS A 270 -24.48 23.43 -2.29
C LYS A 270 -23.51 23.12 -3.42
N PHE A 271 -23.37 21.86 -3.79
CA PHE A 271 -22.63 21.48 -4.99
C PHE A 271 -23.38 21.94 -6.24
N GLU A 272 -22.65 22.50 -7.19
CA GLU A 272 -23.23 22.94 -8.46
C GLU A 272 -23.90 21.76 -9.19
N LYS A 273 -25.18 21.95 -9.56
CA LYS A 273 -25.96 20.93 -10.26
C LYS A 273 -25.30 20.56 -11.58
N GLY A 274 -25.15 19.26 -11.82
CA GLY A 274 -24.51 18.73 -13.03
C GLY A 274 -23.00 18.53 -12.93
N THR A 275 -22.37 18.85 -11.79
CA THR A 275 -20.96 18.55 -11.56
C THR A 275 -20.73 17.14 -11.01
N VAL A 276 -19.55 16.59 -11.28
CA VAL A 276 -19.16 15.24 -10.84
C VAL A 276 -18.67 15.17 -9.39
N GLU A 277 -18.53 16.30 -8.70
CA GLU A 277 -17.84 16.40 -7.41
C GLU A 277 -18.59 15.68 -6.28
N PHE A 278 -19.88 15.97 -6.12
CA PHE A 278 -20.72 15.30 -5.13
C PHE A 278 -20.82 13.78 -5.38
N PRO A 279 -21.23 13.29 -6.57
CA PRO A 279 -21.37 11.85 -6.77
C PRO A 279 -20.03 11.11 -6.62
N LEU A 280 -18.93 11.68 -7.13
CA LEU A 280 -17.61 11.09 -6.98
C LEU A 280 -17.15 11.08 -5.51
N GLY A 281 -17.30 12.19 -4.79
CA GLY A 281 -16.93 12.30 -3.38
C GLY A 281 -17.75 11.36 -2.50
N PHE A 282 -19.06 11.27 -2.72
CA PHE A 282 -19.95 10.38 -1.98
C PHE A 282 -19.62 8.91 -2.23
N LEU A 283 -19.49 8.49 -3.50
CA LEU A 283 -19.12 7.12 -3.85
C LEU A 283 -17.71 6.75 -3.35
N GLY A 284 -16.77 7.70 -3.44
CA GLY A 284 -15.42 7.53 -2.91
C GLY A 284 -15.43 7.30 -1.40
N MET A 285 -16.15 8.13 -0.64
CA MET A 285 -16.28 7.95 0.82
C MET A 285 -17.02 6.67 1.19
N LEU A 286 -18.06 6.28 0.44
CA LEU A 286 -18.74 5.00 0.64
C LEU A 286 -17.76 3.83 0.46
N GLY A 287 -16.98 3.85 -0.63
CA GLY A 287 -15.95 2.85 -0.88
C GLY A 287 -14.90 2.79 0.24
N LEU A 288 -14.35 3.93 0.65
CA LEU A 288 -13.35 3.99 1.72
C LEU A 288 -13.91 3.52 3.08
N ASN A 289 -15.16 3.84 3.41
CA ASN A 289 -15.80 3.37 4.63
C ASN A 289 -16.00 1.84 4.64
N VAL A 290 -16.39 1.24 3.51
CA VAL A 290 -16.47 -0.22 3.36
C VAL A 290 -15.09 -0.85 3.54
N LEU A 291 -14.05 -0.28 2.91
CA LEU A 291 -12.67 -0.76 3.06
C LEU A 291 -12.17 -0.64 4.51
N ASN A 292 -12.48 0.46 5.21
CA ASN A 292 -12.14 0.65 6.61
C ASN A 292 -12.86 -0.38 7.51
N PHE A 293 -14.09 -0.75 7.19
CA PHE A 293 -14.80 -1.83 7.91
C PHE A 293 -14.13 -3.18 7.72
N ILE A 294 -13.77 -3.55 6.49
CA ILE A 294 -13.04 -4.79 6.18
C ILE A 294 -11.68 -4.81 6.91
N LEU A 295 -10.95 -3.70 6.87
CA LEU A 295 -9.68 -3.53 7.59
C LEU A 295 -9.86 -3.70 9.10
N GLY A 296 -10.90 -3.11 9.68
CA GLY A 296 -11.22 -3.24 11.11
C GLY A 296 -11.49 -4.69 11.52
N GLN A 297 -12.17 -5.47 10.67
CA GLN A 297 -12.35 -6.91 10.90
C GLN A 297 -11.01 -7.67 10.88
N GLY A 298 -10.11 -7.33 9.95
CA GLY A 298 -8.76 -7.89 9.88
C GLY A 298 -7.93 -7.58 11.12
N LEU A 299 -7.95 -6.32 11.56
CA LEU A 299 -7.28 -5.86 12.78
C LEU A 299 -7.77 -6.60 14.02
N TRP A 300 -9.08 -6.76 14.17
CA TRP A 300 -9.67 -7.49 15.28
C TRP A 300 -9.22 -8.96 15.32
N LYS A 301 -9.20 -9.63 14.16
CA LYS A 301 -8.71 -11.01 14.05
C LYS A 301 -7.23 -11.10 14.41
N ALA A 302 -6.40 -10.17 13.94
CA ALA A 302 -4.98 -10.12 14.25
C ALA A 302 -4.72 -9.86 15.75
N PHE A 303 -5.46 -8.94 16.37
CA PHE A 303 -5.38 -8.66 17.79
C PHE A 303 -5.74 -9.88 18.65
N LYS A 304 -6.83 -10.58 18.33
CA LYS A 304 -7.22 -11.81 19.03
C LYS A 304 -6.15 -12.90 18.92
N ARG A 305 -5.55 -13.06 17.74
CA ARG A 305 -4.50 -14.06 17.50
C ARG A 305 -3.27 -13.81 18.39
N GLU A 306 -2.83 -12.57 18.49
CA GLU A 306 -1.66 -12.21 19.30
C GLU A 306 -1.95 -12.17 20.80
N SER A 307 -3.13 -11.72 21.22
CA SER A 307 -3.50 -11.66 22.63
C SER A 307 -3.72 -13.04 23.26
N TRP A 308 -4.19 -14.01 22.47
CA TRP A 308 -4.40 -15.39 22.94
C TRP A 308 -3.20 -16.31 22.73
N GLY A 309 -2.05 -15.79 22.27
CA GLY A 309 -0.81 -16.56 22.17
C GLY A 309 -0.84 -17.71 21.15
N LYS A 310 -1.81 -17.74 20.21
CA LYS A 310 -1.84 -18.74 19.14
C LYS A 310 -0.74 -18.42 18.12
N ARG A 311 0.46 -18.97 18.34
CA ARG A 311 1.51 -19.08 17.32
C ARG A 311 1.14 -20.16 16.31
N ASP A 312 0.27 -19.84 15.36
CA ASP A 312 0.26 -20.60 14.11
C ASP A 312 1.14 -19.85 13.10
N SER A 313 2.38 -20.33 12.98
CA SER A 313 3.44 -19.81 12.10
C SER A 313 3.13 -19.90 10.60
N ALA A 314 1.87 -20.13 10.20
CA ALA A 314 1.50 -20.51 8.83
C ALA A 314 0.46 -19.59 8.15
N LYS A 315 -0.01 -18.50 8.77
CA LYS A 315 -1.00 -17.59 8.14
C LYS A 315 -0.62 -16.10 8.17
N VAL A 316 0.68 -15.80 8.20
CA VAL A 316 1.19 -14.42 8.26
C VAL A 316 1.19 -13.73 6.88
N TYR A 317 0.92 -14.44 5.79
CA TYR A 317 1.13 -13.93 4.43
C TYR A 317 -0.13 -13.47 3.69
N GLU A 318 -1.28 -13.49 4.34
CA GLU A 318 -2.57 -13.32 3.66
C GLU A 318 -3.54 -12.29 4.25
N ASP A 319 -3.04 -11.30 4.99
CA ASP A 319 -3.80 -10.06 5.30
C ASP A 319 -3.13 -8.83 4.67
#